data_AF-N6TQA6-F1
#
_entry.id   AF-N6TQA6-F1
#
_cell.length_a   1.000
_cell.length_b   1.000
_cell.length_c   1.000
_cell.angle_alpha   90.00
_cell.angle_beta   90.00
_cell.angle_gamma   90.00
#
_symmetry.space_group_name_H-M   'P 1'
#
loop_
_entity.id
_entity.type
_entity.pdbx_description
1 polymer ?
#
loop_
_entity_poly.entity_id
_entity_poly.type
_entity_poly.pdbx_seq_one_letter_code
_entity_poly.pdbx_strand_id
1 'polypeptide(L)'
;MNLNEERPGITVEEVMSAVISEWSSEVAVVDSIDDDHFPGVSQTRQKFLSEEWRFGRTPKFTLYRSVFQQLNIRAFLAVEKGKVANVGMEGDSVQFSVEKNNLEGLEGLMEGFIGKPFSKELLDEFEMVVAGLKNSSQCLTMITNT
;
A
#
# COMPACT_ATOMS: atom_id res chain seq x y z
N MET A 1 8.92 -1.32 26.19
CA MET A 1 9.56 -0.71 27.35
C MET A 1 10.37 0.47 26.84
N ASN A 2 10.08 1.65 27.34
CA ASN A 2 10.77 2.88 26.97
C ASN A 2 11.78 3.23 28.08
N LEU A 3 12.98 3.71 27.73
CA LEU A 3 14.00 4.11 28.71
C LEU A 3 13.48 5.16 29.70
N ASN A 4 12.54 6.01 29.27
CA ASN A 4 11.92 7.02 30.13
C ASN A 4 10.95 6.43 31.17
N GLU A 5 10.48 5.18 31.00
CA GLU A 5 9.68 4.48 32.01
C GLU A 5 10.57 4.00 33.17
N GLU A 6 11.83 3.66 32.88
CA GLU A 6 12.79 3.19 33.89
C GLU A 6 13.54 4.34 34.57
N ARG A 7 13.89 5.37 33.79
CA ARG A 7 14.52 6.59 34.30
C ARG A 7 13.77 7.81 33.79
N PRO A 8 12.73 8.25 34.53
CA PRO A 8 11.96 9.43 34.16
C PRO A 8 12.85 10.67 34.01
N GLY A 9 12.72 11.36 32.88
CA GLY A 9 13.46 12.57 32.56
C GLY A 9 14.78 12.33 31.82
N ILE A 10 15.13 11.08 31.48
CA ILE A 10 16.27 10.81 30.63
C ILE A 10 16.05 11.42 29.23
N THR A 11 17.03 12.16 28.73
CA THR A 11 16.94 12.80 27.40
C THR A 11 17.69 12.00 26.33
N VAL A 12 17.39 12.29 25.06
CA VAL A 12 18.11 11.68 23.93
C VAL A 12 19.59 12.09 23.95
N GLU A 13 19.87 13.34 24.31
CA GLU A 13 21.23 13.88 24.41
C GLU A 13 22.04 13.13 25.48
N GLU A 14 21.46 12.89 26.65
CA GLU A 14 22.11 12.12 27.72
C GLU A 14 22.44 10.69 27.28
N VAL A 15 21.50 10.04 26.58
CA VAL A 15 21.72 8.69 26.03
C VAL A 15 22.80 8.71 24.97
N MET A 16 22.76 9.66 24.04
CA MET A 16 23.76 9.81 22.98
C MET A 16 25.16 10.08 23.56
N SER A 17 25.28 10.97 24.55
CA SER A 17 26.54 11.26 25.23
C SER A 17 27.09 10.02 25.94
N ALA A 18 26.24 9.26 26.64
CA ALA A 18 26.66 8.03 27.29
C ALA A 18 27.18 7.00 26.26
N VAL A 19 26.45 6.78 25.17
CA VAL A 19 26.85 5.86 24.09
C VAL A 19 28.15 6.30 23.43
N ILE A 20 28.30 7.59 23.14
CA ILE A 20 29.54 8.15 22.57
C ILE A 20 30.70 7.90 23.53
N SER A 21 30.55 8.24 24.82
CA SER A 21 31.61 8.09 25.81
C SER A 21 32.07 6.65 26.00
N GLU A 22 31.16 5.69 25.82
CA GLU A 22 31.47 4.26 25.89
C GLU A 22 32.17 3.75 24.61
N TRP A 23 31.79 4.27 23.44
CA TRP A 23 32.31 3.83 22.16
C TRP A 23 33.68 4.44 21.81
N SER A 24 33.84 5.75 21.97
CA SER A 24 35.05 6.49 21.57
C SER A 24 35.16 7.85 22.26
N SER A 25 36.38 8.24 22.61
CA SER A 25 36.71 9.59 23.07
C SER A 25 36.79 10.63 21.94
N GLU A 26 36.84 10.18 20.69
CA GLU A 26 36.95 11.03 19.49
C GLU A 26 35.71 10.86 18.62
N VAL A 27 34.92 11.94 18.52
CA VAL A 27 33.75 12.01 17.64
C VAL A 27 33.83 13.31 16.85
N ALA A 28 33.79 13.17 15.52
CA ALA A 28 33.62 14.30 14.62
C ALA A 28 32.12 14.55 14.42
N VAL A 29 31.68 15.78 14.68
CA VAL A 29 30.33 16.22 14.33
C VAL A 29 30.30 16.55 12.85
N VAL A 30 29.28 16.05 12.15
CA VAL A 30 29.05 16.32 10.73
C VAL A 30 27.96 17.39 10.64
N ASP A 31 28.36 18.65 10.40
CA ASP A 31 27.45 19.81 10.37
C ASP A 31 26.72 19.97 9.02
N SER A 32 27.29 19.43 7.94
CA SER A 32 26.64 19.36 6.62
C SER A 32 26.86 18.00 5.98
N ILE A 33 25.85 17.55 5.23
CA ILE A 33 25.92 16.35 4.41
C ILE A 33 25.75 16.80 2.96
N ASP A 34 26.88 16.96 2.26
CA ASP A 34 26.98 17.38 0.88
C ASP A 34 27.95 16.48 0.11
N ASP A 35 27.98 16.63 -1.22
CA ASP A 35 28.82 15.80 -2.09
C ASP A 35 30.31 16.15 -2.02
N ASP A 36 30.68 17.31 -1.45
CA ASP A 36 32.09 17.70 -1.30
C ASP A 36 32.74 16.86 -0.19
N HIS A 37 32.02 16.61 0.90
CA HIS A 37 32.47 15.77 2.01
C HIS A 37 32.07 14.30 1.85
N PHE A 38 30.93 14.02 1.20
CA PHE A 38 30.39 12.68 1.01
C PHE A 38 29.97 12.45 -0.45
N PRO A 39 30.91 12.17 -1.37
CA PRO A 39 30.63 12.06 -2.79
C PRO A 39 29.50 11.05 -3.09
N GLY A 40 28.43 11.54 -3.72
CA GLY A 40 27.27 10.72 -4.12
C GLY A 40 26.14 10.66 -3.08
N VAL A 41 26.27 11.39 -1.97
CA VAL A 41 25.22 11.44 -0.93
C VAL A 41 23.94 12.08 -1.46
N SER A 42 24.03 13.08 -2.36
CA SER A 42 22.83 13.68 -2.96
C SER A 42 22.07 12.66 -3.81
N GLN A 43 22.79 11.87 -4.62
CA GLN A 43 22.18 10.84 -5.45
C GLN A 43 21.54 9.74 -4.59
N THR A 44 22.22 9.34 -3.52
CA THR A 44 21.72 8.34 -2.57
C THR A 44 20.48 8.86 -1.83
N ARG A 45 20.49 10.12 -1.41
CA ARG A 45 19.32 10.79 -0.81
C ARG A 45 18.15 10.83 -1.77
N GLN A 46 18.37 11.26 -3.02
CA GLN A 46 17.31 11.27 -4.05
C GLN A 46 16.74 9.88 -4.29
N LYS A 47 17.60 8.86 -4.36
CA LYS A 47 17.18 7.46 -4.48
C LYS A 47 16.32 7.02 -3.31
N PHE A 48 16.71 7.30 -2.07
CA PHE A 48 15.93 6.90 -0.89
C PHE A 48 14.60 7.64 -0.76
N LEU A 49 14.50 8.84 -1.31
CA LEU A 49 13.26 9.62 -1.32
C LEU A 49 12.35 9.28 -2.50
N SER A 50 12.83 8.56 -3.51
CA SER A 50 12.03 8.20 -4.68
C SER A 50 10.91 7.22 -4.33
N GLU A 51 9.79 7.32 -5.06
CA GLU A 51 8.66 6.39 -4.89
C GLU A 51 9.04 4.95 -5.22
N GLU A 52 9.92 4.76 -6.20
CA GLU A 52 10.45 3.44 -6.56
C GLU A 52 11.16 2.78 -5.36
N TRP A 53 11.90 3.56 -4.58
CA TRP A 53 12.56 3.03 -3.39
C TRP A 53 11.57 2.81 -2.24
N ARG A 54 10.79 3.84 -1.91
CA ARG A 54 9.91 3.84 -0.72
C ARG A 54 8.76 2.84 -0.84
N PHE A 55 8.21 2.68 -2.04
CA PHE A 55 7.01 1.87 -2.28
C PHE A 55 7.24 0.78 -3.34
N GLY A 56 8.07 1.06 -4.36
CA GLY A 56 8.36 0.11 -5.44
C GLY A 56 9.07 -1.17 -5.00
N ARG A 57 9.66 -1.18 -3.80
CA ARG A 57 10.27 -2.37 -3.19
C ARG A 57 9.32 -3.21 -2.34
N THR A 58 8.07 -2.78 -2.17
CA THR A 58 7.06 -3.57 -1.46
C THR A 58 6.85 -4.90 -2.21
N PRO A 59 6.95 -6.06 -1.53
CA PRO A 59 6.65 -7.34 -2.15
C PRO A 59 5.27 -7.36 -2.78
N LYS A 60 5.10 -8.15 -3.84
CA LYS A 60 3.78 -8.32 -4.48
C LYS A 60 2.74 -8.77 -3.44
N PHE A 61 1.59 -8.12 -3.43
CA PHE A 61 0.46 -8.50 -2.58
C PHE A 61 -0.86 -8.33 -3.33
N THR A 62 -1.90 -9.00 -2.85
CA THR A 62 -3.25 -8.88 -3.39
C THR A 62 -4.20 -8.55 -2.25
N LEU A 63 -5.00 -7.50 -2.44
CA LEU A 63 -6.10 -7.18 -1.56
C LEU A 63 -7.36 -7.82 -2.09
N TYR A 64 -8.14 -8.41 -1.19
CA TYR A 64 -9.46 -8.97 -1.51
C TYR A 64 -10.53 -8.21 -0.75
N ARG A 65 -11.66 -7.98 -1.42
CA ARG A 65 -12.89 -7.45 -0.84
C ARG A 65 -14.06 -8.29 -1.25
N SER A 66 -14.79 -8.80 -0.27
CA SER A 66 -16.03 -9.52 -0.55
C SER A 66 -17.07 -8.55 -1.11
N VAL A 67 -17.67 -8.93 -2.24
CA VAL A 67 -18.78 -8.21 -2.87
C VAL A 67 -20.08 -8.92 -2.49
N PHE A 68 -20.20 -10.21 -2.79
CA PHE A 68 -21.36 -11.04 -2.40
C PHE A 68 -20.89 -12.22 -1.55
N GLN A 69 -20.98 -12.07 -0.23
CA GLN A 69 -20.50 -13.09 0.73
C GLN A 69 -21.19 -14.45 0.53
N GLN A 70 -22.50 -14.44 0.27
CA GLN A 70 -23.30 -15.66 0.10
C GLN A 70 -22.88 -16.49 -1.13
N LEU A 71 -22.32 -15.84 -2.14
CA LEU A 71 -21.90 -16.46 -3.41
C LEU A 71 -20.38 -16.63 -3.50
N ASN A 72 -19.65 -16.29 -2.42
CA ASN A 72 -18.19 -16.25 -2.38
C ASN A 72 -17.56 -15.42 -3.52
N ILE A 73 -18.22 -14.33 -3.94
CA ILE A 73 -17.70 -13.44 -4.98
C ILE A 73 -16.89 -12.31 -4.33
N ARG A 74 -15.66 -12.09 -4.80
CA ARG A 74 -14.72 -11.11 -4.27
C ARG A 74 -14.10 -10.29 -5.39
N ALA A 75 -14.00 -8.98 -5.17
CA ALA A 75 -13.14 -8.12 -5.96
C ALA A 75 -11.71 -8.23 -5.42
N PHE A 76 -10.73 -8.14 -6.31
CA PHE A 76 -9.32 -8.15 -5.94
C PHE A 76 -8.56 -7.00 -6.59
N LEU A 77 -7.50 -6.58 -5.91
CA LEU A 77 -6.55 -5.58 -6.40
C LEU A 77 -5.14 -6.10 -6.12
N ALA A 78 -4.43 -6.49 -7.19
CA ALA A 78 -3.08 -7.01 -7.13
C ALA A 78 -2.08 -5.87 -7.34
N VAL A 79 -1.16 -5.70 -6.39
CA VAL A 79 -0.15 -4.65 -6.38
C VAL A 79 1.23 -5.26 -6.60
N GLU A 80 1.98 -4.68 -7.52
CA GLU A 80 3.38 -5.03 -7.76
C GLU A 80 4.18 -3.76 -7.98
N LYS A 81 5.37 -3.68 -7.35
CA LYS A 81 6.25 -2.50 -7.44
C LYS A 81 5.53 -1.18 -7.10
N GLY A 82 4.70 -1.21 -6.07
CA GLY A 82 3.96 -0.04 -5.58
C GLY A 82 2.86 0.46 -6.53
N LYS A 83 2.50 -0.31 -7.56
CA LYS A 83 1.45 0.04 -8.52
C LYS A 83 0.46 -1.10 -8.68
N VAL A 84 -0.76 -0.77 -9.10
CA VAL A 84 -1.76 -1.78 -9.43
C VAL A 84 -1.32 -2.53 -10.68
N ALA A 85 -1.05 -3.82 -10.55
CA ALA A 85 -0.67 -4.68 -11.66
C ALA A 85 -1.87 -5.35 -12.31
N ASN A 86 -2.89 -5.68 -11.50
CA ASN A 86 -4.13 -6.30 -11.97
C ASN A 86 -5.26 -6.01 -11.00
N VAL A 87 -6.50 -6.09 -11.50
CA VAL A 87 -7.72 -5.84 -10.75
C VAL A 87 -8.85 -6.60 -11.40
N GLY A 88 -9.80 -7.07 -10.62
CA GLY A 88 -10.94 -7.79 -11.16
C GLY A 88 -11.79 -8.43 -10.08
N MET A 89 -12.55 -9.44 -10.48
CA MET A 89 -13.41 -10.21 -9.60
C MET A 89 -13.15 -11.71 -9.80
N GLU A 90 -13.27 -12.46 -8.71
CA GLU A 90 -13.18 -13.92 -8.69
C GLU A 90 -14.30 -14.50 -7.82
N GLY A 91 -14.71 -15.73 -8.11
CA GLY A 91 -15.70 -16.46 -7.33
C GLY A 91 -15.83 -17.90 -7.81
N ASP A 92 -16.33 -18.77 -6.93
CA ASP A 92 -16.38 -20.22 -7.16
C ASP A 92 -17.64 -20.68 -7.94
N SER A 93 -18.55 -19.77 -8.29
CA SER A 93 -19.86 -20.10 -8.85
C SER A 93 -19.88 -20.13 -10.39
N VAL A 94 -20.50 -21.16 -10.97
CA VAL A 94 -20.86 -21.25 -12.41
C VAL A 94 -21.73 -20.05 -12.84
N GLN A 95 -22.46 -19.41 -11.92
CA GLN A 95 -23.26 -18.20 -12.19
C GLN A 95 -22.40 -16.97 -12.49
N PHE A 96 -21.16 -16.91 -11.97
CA PHE A 96 -20.26 -15.77 -12.20
C PHE A 96 -19.90 -15.61 -13.69
N SER A 97 -19.83 -16.71 -14.44
CA SER A 97 -19.57 -16.69 -15.89
C SER A 97 -20.73 -16.12 -16.71
N VAL A 98 -21.97 -16.22 -16.21
CA VAL A 98 -23.18 -15.69 -16.87
C VAL A 98 -23.36 -14.20 -16.58
N GLU A 99 -23.01 -13.77 -15.37
CA GLU A 99 -23.09 -12.37 -14.92
C GLU A 99 -21.99 -11.47 -15.50
N LYS A 100 -20.86 -12.04 -15.92
CA LYS A 100 -19.73 -11.31 -16.50
C LYS A 100 -20.13 -10.46 -17.73
N ASN A 101 -21.06 -10.94 -18.54
CA ASN A 101 -21.54 -10.23 -19.74
C ASN A 101 -22.34 -8.95 -19.42
N ASN A 102 -22.84 -8.78 -18.19
CA ASN A 102 -23.57 -7.58 -17.78
C ASN A 102 -22.69 -6.57 -17.01
N LEU A 103 -21.41 -6.89 -16.81
CA LEU A 103 -20.45 -6.08 -16.04
C LEU A 103 -19.45 -5.32 -16.94
N GLU A 104 -19.63 -5.30 -18.27
CA GLU A 104 -18.69 -4.68 -19.22
C GLU A 104 -18.38 -3.21 -18.90
N GLY A 105 -19.36 -2.42 -18.43
CA GLY A 105 -19.13 -1.03 -18.01
C GLY A 105 -18.32 -0.88 -16.72
N LEU A 106 -18.31 -1.92 -15.89
CA LEU A 106 -17.56 -2.00 -14.63
C LEU A 106 -16.14 -2.53 -14.82
N GLU A 107 -15.93 -3.43 -15.79
CA GLU A 107 -14.59 -3.85 -16.19
C GLU A 107 -13.77 -2.64 -16.67
N GLY A 108 -14.34 -1.75 -17.48
CA GLY A 108 -13.66 -0.52 -17.92
C GLY A 108 -13.31 0.44 -16.77
N LEU A 109 -14.17 0.54 -15.74
CA LEU A 109 -13.88 1.35 -14.55
C LEU A 109 -12.75 0.73 -13.70
N MET A 110 -12.76 -0.60 -13.55
CA MET A 110 -11.72 -1.31 -12.80
C MET A 110 -10.38 -1.29 -13.54
N GLU A 111 -10.36 -1.51 -14.86
CA GLU A 111 -9.15 -1.43 -15.69
C GLU A 111 -8.45 -0.06 -15.59
N GLY A 112 -9.21 1.01 -15.35
CA GLY A 112 -8.68 2.34 -15.07
C GLY A 112 -7.78 2.44 -13.84
N PHE A 113 -7.77 1.43 -12.95
CA PHE A 113 -6.83 1.36 -11.83
C PHE A 113 -5.45 0.82 -12.23
N ILE A 114 -5.34 0.05 -13.31
CA ILE A 114 -4.08 -0.60 -13.70
C ILE A 114 -3.01 0.46 -13.99
N GLY A 115 -1.83 0.26 -13.41
CA GLY A 115 -0.68 1.17 -13.54
C GLY A 115 -0.71 2.37 -12.59
N LYS A 116 -1.82 2.67 -11.93
CA LYS A 116 -1.86 3.73 -10.91
C LYS A 116 -1.01 3.34 -9.67
N PRO A 117 -0.37 4.30 -9.00
CA PRO A 117 0.29 4.07 -7.71
C PRO A 117 -0.70 3.55 -6.67
N PHE A 118 -0.30 2.55 -5.89
CA PHE A 118 -1.10 2.10 -4.76
C PHE A 118 -1.01 3.15 -3.64
N SER A 119 -2.10 3.86 -3.43
CA SER A 119 -2.23 4.91 -2.42
C SER A 119 -3.55 4.79 -1.66
N LYS A 120 -3.72 5.62 -0.63
CA LYS A 120 -4.98 5.67 0.13
C LYS A 120 -6.13 6.13 -0.76
N GLU A 121 -5.90 7.14 -1.60
CA GLU A 121 -6.90 7.69 -2.51
C GLU A 121 -7.38 6.62 -3.51
N LEU A 122 -6.46 5.85 -4.08
CA LEU A 122 -6.81 4.73 -4.95
C LEU A 122 -7.58 3.64 -4.21
N LEU A 123 -7.22 3.36 -2.95
CA LEU A 123 -7.94 2.40 -2.14
C LEU A 123 -9.37 2.89 -1.85
N ASP A 124 -9.54 4.16 -1.50
CA ASP A 124 -10.85 4.77 -1.26
C ASP A 124 -11.73 4.74 -2.54
N GLU A 125 -11.14 5.02 -3.71
CA GLU A 125 -11.82 4.86 -5.02
C GLU A 125 -12.25 3.40 -5.25
N PHE A 126 -11.37 2.43 -4.99
CA PHE A 126 -11.66 1.01 -5.14
C PHE A 126 -12.78 0.55 -4.20
N GLU A 127 -12.75 0.96 -2.93
CA GLU A 127 -13.81 0.65 -1.96
C GLU A 127 -15.15 1.26 -2.36
N MET A 128 -15.15 2.47 -2.94
CA MET A 128 -16.36 3.09 -3.47
C MET A 128 -16.96 2.27 -4.63
N VAL A 129 -16.13 1.78 -5.54
CA VAL A 129 -16.57 0.88 -6.62
C VAL A 129 -17.13 -0.43 -6.06
N VAL A 130 -16.44 -1.04 -5.10
CA VAL A 130 -16.91 -2.26 -4.40
C VAL A 130 -18.23 -2.02 -3.67
N ALA A 131 -18.41 -0.88 -3.02
CA ALA A 131 -19.66 -0.52 -2.36
C ALA A 131 -20.79 -0.30 -3.38
N GLY A 132 -20.50 0.33 -4.52
CA GLY A 132 -21.44 0.45 -5.63
C GLY A 132 -21.89 -0.91 -6.16
N LEU A 133 -20.95 -1.85 -6.32
CA LEU A 133 -21.23 -3.23 -6.74
C LEU A 133 -22.17 -3.94 -5.76
N LYS A 134 -21.93 -3.82 -4.45
CA LYS A 134 -22.79 -4.41 -3.41
C LYS A 134 -24.23 -3.91 -3.45
N ASN A 135 -24.41 -2.63 -3.77
CA ASN A 135 -25.70 -1.95 -3.70
C ASN A 135 -26.42 -1.89 -5.06
N SER A 136 -25.79 -2.35 -6.14
CA SER A 136 -26.40 -2.35 -7.46
C SER A 136 -27.58 -3.32 -7.52
N SER A 137 -28.77 -2.78 -7.76
CA SER A 137 -29.99 -3.56 -7.96
C SER A 137 -29.90 -4.50 -9.16
N GLN A 138 -29.05 -4.18 -10.16
CA GLN A 138 -28.79 -5.05 -11.31
C GLN A 138 -27.96 -6.29 -10.91
N CYS A 139 -27.04 -6.18 -9.96
CA CYS A 139 -26.38 -7.37 -9.41
C CYS A 139 -27.34 -8.18 -8.52
N LEU A 140 -28.19 -7.52 -7.73
CA LEU A 140 -29.17 -8.19 -6.88
C LEU A 140 -30.29 -8.91 -7.67
N THR A 141 -30.73 -8.40 -8.82
CA THR A 141 -31.73 -9.08 -9.68
C THR A 141 -31.16 -10.20 -10.54
N MET A 142 -29.84 -10.22 -10.78
CA MET A 142 -29.16 -11.39 -11.39
C MET A 142 -29.09 -12.59 -10.43
N ILE A 143 -29.10 -12.33 -9.12
CA ILE A 143 -29.00 -13.33 -8.06
C ILE A 143 -30.36 -13.94 -7.66
N THR A 144 -31.47 -13.24 -7.90
CA THR A 144 -32.81 -13.60 -7.37
C THR A 144 -33.73 -14.33 -8.36
N ASN A 145 -33.28 -14.61 -9.59
CA ASN A 145 -34.04 -15.36 -10.60
C ASN A 145 -33.63 -16.85 -10.74
N THR A 146 -33.17 -17.47 -9.65
CA THR A 146 -33.02 -18.93 -9.52
C THR A 146 -33.94 -19.48 -8.45
#